data_AF-A0A0K3AZP8-F1
#
_entry.id   AF-A0A0K3AZP8-F1
#
_cell.length_a   1.000
_cell.length_b   1.000
_cell.length_c   1.000
_cell.angle_alpha   90.00
_cell.angle_beta   90.00
_cell.angle_gamma   90.00
#
_symmetry.space_group_name_H-M   'P 1'
#
loop_
_entity.id
_entity.type
_entity.pdbx_description
1 polymer ?
#
loop_
_entity_poly.entity_id
_entity_poly.type
_entity_poly.pdbx_seq_one_letter_code
_entity_poly.pdbx_strand_id
1 'polypeptide(L)'
;MEGWTRFDSDTILINDSGTAHIPGACGHLSESEIQPPVWGWIAEPGPDTWHQLGKAKPARATGGNTKLAAIRRCDACSRRLD
;
A
#
# COMPACT_ATOMS: atom_id res chain seq x y z
N MET A 1 7.92 11.83 13.99
CA MET A 1 7.19 10.94 13.07
C MET A 1 6.67 11.82 11.97
N GLU A 2 7.10 11.63 10.73
CA GLU A 2 6.40 12.26 9.60
C GLU A 2 4.95 11.78 9.69
N GLY A 3 4.04 12.71 9.93
CA GLY A 3 2.65 12.40 10.21
C GLY A 3 1.99 11.99 8.91
N TRP A 4 1.67 10.70 8.77
CA TRP A 4 0.69 10.25 7.81
C TRP A 4 -0.67 10.77 8.30
N THR A 5 -1.25 11.73 7.58
CA THR A 5 -2.50 12.41 7.94
C THR A 5 -3.63 12.14 6.96
N ARG A 6 -3.28 11.81 5.72
CA ARG A 6 -4.21 11.51 4.62
C ARG A 6 -4.57 10.03 4.56
N PHE A 7 -3.68 9.16 5.00
CA PHE A 7 -3.86 7.71 4.93
C PHE A 7 -3.84 7.10 6.33
N ASP A 8 -4.90 6.38 6.65
CA ASP A 8 -4.97 5.56 7.86
C ASP A 8 -3.88 4.49 7.87
N SER A 9 -3.48 4.04 9.06
CA SER A 9 -2.43 3.02 9.24
C SER A 9 -2.78 1.64 8.64
N ASP A 10 -4.05 1.42 8.30
CA ASP A 10 -4.55 0.22 7.63
C ASP A 10 -4.59 0.35 6.10
N THR A 11 -4.47 1.56 5.55
CA THR A 11 -4.50 1.77 4.08
C THR A 11 -3.40 0.96 3.40
N ILE A 12 -3.73 0.28 2.29
CA ILE A 12 -2.74 -0.34 1.41
C ILE A 12 -2.40 0.61 0.26
N LEU A 13 -1.17 1.10 0.23
CA LEU A 13 -0.63 1.92 -0.85
C LEU A 13 0.01 1.05 -1.93
N ILE A 14 -0.21 1.37 -3.20
CA ILE A 14 0.21 0.56 -4.35
C ILE A 14 0.98 1.45 -5.32
N ASN A 15 2.23 1.08 -5.59
CA ASN A 15 3.04 1.73 -6.62
C ASN A 15 2.86 1.06 -8.00
N ASP A 16 3.38 1.71 -9.03
CA ASP A 16 3.36 1.26 -10.42
C ASP A 16 4.01 -0.12 -10.66
N SER A 17 4.95 -0.49 -9.79
CA SER A 17 5.67 -1.76 -9.80
C SER A 17 4.87 -2.91 -9.16
N GLY A 18 3.63 -2.67 -8.74
CA GLY A 18 2.75 -3.65 -8.14
C GLY A 18 3.19 -4.09 -6.73
N THR A 19 3.80 -3.17 -5.97
CA THR A 19 4.23 -3.41 -4.59
C THR A 19 3.31 -2.70 -3.61
N ALA A 20 2.86 -3.42 -2.58
CA ALA A 20 2.04 -2.89 -1.50
C ALA A 20 2.89 -2.31 -0.36
N HIS A 21 2.50 -1.15 0.17
CA HIS A 21 3.10 -0.48 1.32
C HIS A 21 2.03 -0.11 2.35
N ILE A 22 2.44 -0.03 3.62
CA ILE A 22 1.59 0.41 4.73
C ILE A 22 2.11 1.76 5.26
N PRO A 23 1.25 2.80 5.38
CA PRO A 23 1.57 4.08 6.00
C PRO A 23 2.22 3.91 7.38
N GLY A 24 3.29 4.66 7.65
CA GLY A 24 4.02 4.61 8.91
C GLY A 24 4.92 3.37 9.12
N ALA A 25 4.60 2.22 8.54
CA ALA A 25 5.49 1.05 8.55
C ALA A 25 6.58 1.13 7.47
N CYS A 26 6.30 1.83 6.37
CA CYS A 26 7.27 2.04 5.31
C CYS A 26 8.29 3.14 5.69
N GLY A 27 9.52 2.76 6.02
CA GLY A 27 10.58 3.72 6.38
C GLY A 27 11.26 4.42 5.21
N HIS A 28 10.72 4.32 4.00
CA HIS A 28 11.34 4.82 2.77
C HIS A 28 10.34 5.49 1.82
N LEU A 29 9.19 5.90 2.35
CA LEU A 29 8.17 6.68 1.66
C LEU A 29 7.69 7.79 2.58
N SER A 30 7.33 8.92 1.98
CA SER A 30 6.63 10.04 2.61
C SER A 30 5.22 10.16 2.03
N GLU A 31 4.29 10.72 2.80
CA GLU A 31 2.89 10.92 2.38
C GLU A 31 2.79 11.79 1.10
N SER A 32 3.69 12.75 0.93
CA SER A 32 3.70 13.69 -0.20
C SER A 32 4.00 13.02 -1.55
N GLU A 33 4.69 11.87 -1.55
CA GLU A 33 5.02 11.09 -2.75
C GLU A 33 3.83 10.30 -3.28
N ILE A 34 2.80 10.07 -2.44
CA ILE A 34 1.67 9.20 -2.75
C ILE A 34 0.62 9.98 -3.54
N GLN A 35 0.83 10.09 -4.85
CA GLN A 35 -0.06 10.81 -5.75
C GLN A 35 -0.42 10.03 -7.01
N PRO A 36 -1.67 10.13 -7.50
CA PRO A 36 -2.00 9.66 -8.84
C PRO A 36 -1.28 10.51 -9.90
N PRO A 37 -1.01 9.95 -11.10
CA PRO A 37 -1.36 8.61 -11.54
C PRO A 37 -0.33 7.53 -11.14
N VAL A 38 0.75 7.88 -10.43
CA VAL A 38 1.82 6.93 -10.11
C VAL A 38 1.39 5.97 -8.99
N TRP A 39 0.55 6.44 -8.08
CA TRP A 39 0.07 5.68 -6.93
C TRP A 39 -1.43 5.42 -6.97
N GLY A 40 -1.81 4.26 -6.46
CA GLY A 40 -3.16 3.89 -6.08
C GLY A 40 -3.20 3.42 -4.63
N TRP A 41 -4.38 3.27 -4.06
CA TRP A 41 -4.55 2.79 -2.69
C TRP A 41 -5.87 2.05 -2.48
N ILE A 42 -5.93 1.31 -1.39
CA ILE A 42 -7.16 0.71 -0.83
C ILE A 42 -7.30 1.31 0.57
N ALA A 43 -8.29 2.19 0.75
CA ALA A 43 -8.48 2.91 2.01
C ALA A 43 -9.00 1.99 3.14
N GLU A 44 -9.89 1.06 2.78
CA GLU A 44 -10.51 0.10 3.69
C GLU A 44 -10.29 -1.33 3.15
N PRO A 45 -9.07 -1.88 3.26
CA PRO A 45 -8.82 -3.27 2.88
C PRO A 45 -9.62 -4.24 3.77
N GLY A 46 -9.95 -5.41 3.21
CA GLY A 46 -10.44 -6.52 4.03
C GLY A 46 -9.34 -6.98 5.01
N PRO A 47 -9.71 -7.60 6.16
CA PRO A 47 -8.81 -7.88 7.28
C PRO A 47 -7.58 -8.72 6.92
N ASP A 48 -7.67 -9.56 5.89
CA ASP A 48 -6.59 -10.42 5.43
C ASP A 48 -5.91 -9.95 4.14
N THR A 49 -6.29 -8.78 3.59
CA THR A 49 -5.81 -8.33 2.28
C THR A 49 -4.30 -8.23 2.25
N TRP A 50 -3.69 -7.70 3.31
CA TRP A 50 -2.23 -7.62 3.43
C TRP A 50 -1.58 -9.01 3.48
N HIS A 51 -2.07 -9.91 4.33
CA HIS A 51 -1.48 -11.22 4.56
C HIS A 51 -1.65 -12.17 3.37
N GLN A 52 -2.77 -12.07 2.65
CA GLN A 52 -3.06 -12.89 1.47
C GLN A 52 -2.41 -12.35 0.18
N LEU A 53 -1.81 -11.17 0.23
CA LEU A 53 -1.31 -10.48 -0.94
C LEU A 53 -0.20 -11.27 -1.64
N GLY A 54 -0.43 -11.57 -2.92
CA GLY A 54 0.49 -12.34 -3.73
C GLY A 54 0.07 -12.38 -5.19
N LYS A 55 0.91 -12.96 -6.06
CA LYS A 55 0.58 -13.13 -7.50
C LYS A 55 -0.76 -13.85 -7.73
N ALA A 56 -1.12 -14.80 -6.86
CA ALA A 56 -2.38 -15.55 -6.94
C ALA A 56 -3.60 -14.77 -6.42
N LYS A 57 -3.38 -13.77 -5.57
CA LYS A 57 -4.40 -12.94 -4.94
C LYS A 57 -3.96 -11.47 -4.98
N PRO A 58 -3.99 -10.83 -6.16
CA PRO A 58 -3.61 -9.42 -6.29
C PRO A 58 -4.63 -8.52 -5.57
N ALA A 59 -4.13 -7.47 -4.92
CA ALA A 59 -4.97 -6.43 -4.34
C ALA A 59 -5.07 -5.24 -5.30
N ARG A 60 -6.26 -4.95 -5.83
CA ARG A 60 -6.48 -3.86 -6.79
C ARG A 60 -6.79 -2.56 -6.06
N ALA A 61 -6.17 -1.46 -6.50
CA ALA A 61 -6.44 -0.12 -5.98
C ALA A 61 -7.90 0.29 -6.22
N THR A 62 -8.54 0.86 -5.20
CA THR A 62 -9.90 1.43 -5.27
C THR A 62 -9.89 2.96 -5.24
N GLY A 63 -8.77 3.58 -4.85
CA GLY A 63 -8.53 5.02 -4.94
C GLY A 63 -7.21 5.36 -5.66
N GLY A 64 -7.06 6.63 -6.07
CA GLY A 64 -5.90 7.09 -6.84
C GLY A 64 -5.89 6.50 -8.25
N ASN A 65 -4.78 5.86 -8.63
CA ASN A 65 -4.72 5.08 -9.86
C ASN A 65 -5.31 3.67 -9.68
N THR A 66 -6.60 3.53 -9.97
CA THR A 66 -7.37 2.27 -9.89
C THR A 66 -6.97 1.20 -10.91
N LYS A 67 -6.06 1.54 -11.86
CA LYS A 67 -5.50 0.55 -12.79
C LYS A 67 -4.45 -0.33 -12.12
N LEU A 68 -3.85 0.13 -11.02
CA LEU A 68 -2.80 -0.60 -10.31
C LEU A 68 -3.34 -1.77 -9.50
N ALA A 69 -2.50 -2.79 -9.37
CA ALA A 69 -2.72 -3.92 -8.49
C ALA A 69 -1.40 -4.37 -7.86
N ALA A 70 -1.41 -4.59 -6.55
CA ALA A 70 -0.27 -5.12 -5.83
C ALA A 70 -0.27 -6.65 -5.85
N ILE A 71 0.88 -7.23 -6.20
CA ILE A 71 1.13 -8.67 -6.26
C ILE A 71 2.21 -9.13 -5.29
N ARG A 72 2.86 -8.20 -4.60
CA ARG A 72 3.85 -8.46 -3.56
C ARG A 72 3.83 -7.37 -2.50
N ARG A 73 4.25 -7.73 -1.29
CA ARG A 73 4.43 -6.82 -0.16
C ARG A 73 5.80 -6.17 -0.26
N CYS A 74 5.91 -4.94 0.21
CA CYS A 74 7.20 -4.32 0.47
C CYS A 74 7.92 -5.10 1.60
N ASP A 75 9.17 -5.49 1.36
CA ASP A 75 10.01 -6.17 2.37
C ASP A 75 10.16 -5.36 3.66
N ALA A 76 10.36 -4.04 3.57
CA ALA A 76 10.53 -3.19 4.75
C ALA A 76 9.25 -3.09 5.59
N CYS A 77 8.09 -3.08 4.94
CA CYS A 77 6.79 -3.14 5.64
C CYS A 77 6.58 -4.53 6.23
N SER A 78 6.83 -5.59 5.46
CA SER A 78 6.64 -6.97 5.91
C SER A 78 7.46 -7.28 7.16
N ARG A 79 8.70 -6.81 7.26
CA ARG A 79 9.56 -7.03 8.44
C ARG A 79 9.13 -6.26 9.68
N ARG A 80 8.35 -5.19 9.54
CA ARG A 80 7.85 -4.38 10.66
C ARG A 80 6.46 -4.78 11.14
N LEU A 81 5.75 -5.59 10.34
CA LEU A 81 4.38 -6.04 10.59
C LEU A 81 4.32 -7.55 10.88
N ASP A 82 5.47 -8.20 11.01
CA ASP A 82 5.62 -9.60 11.46
C ASP A 82 5.78 -9.65 12.98
#